data_AF-A0A954PG70-F1
#
_entry.id   AF-A0A954PG70-F1
#
_cell.length_a   1.000
_cell.length_b   1.000
_cell.length_c   1.000
_cell.angle_alpha   90.00
_cell.angle_beta   90.00
_cell.angle_gamma   90.00
#
_symmetry.space_group_name_H-M   'P 1'
#
loop_
_entity.id
_entity.type
_entity.pdbx_description
1 polymer ?
#
loop_
_entity_poly.entity_id
_entity_poly.type
_entity_poly.pdbx_seq_one_letter_code
_entity_poly.pdbx_strand_id
1 'polypeptide(L)'
;MVAVSISKTFSASTKKLSAPDRGRVLDFLTKFMEDPSSPGLNFESIQGAKDTSIKSARITQDLRTILHQCDGMLTLLFAGHHEDAYRWANHRRVENHPVTGTLQIVETTESVQQEITATAPTYEAPKVFADFDDDYLLTLGVPQDWLTIVRQIQNDDQLLTVCQKLPEEVAESLLTLSTGELVTPPAPTAPSAPVQENPDNLRRFWVVQDAAELATVLDRPIEDWVRFLHPSQRLLVTKDFNGPAKVSGAAGTGKTVVGMHRARRLASEGKRVLLTSFVTTLCRNIERNIHILCAGTQSAFDGTTESRITVSTVHKQALALAKKTHPKIHPVDSDKIEALI
;
A
#
# COMPACT_ATOMS: atom_id res chain seq x y z
N MET A 1 -13.26 23.09 -8.24
CA MET A 1 -12.98 21.78 -8.86
C MET A 1 -12.94 20.77 -7.71
N VAL A 2 -13.76 19.73 -7.74
CA VAL A 2 -13.82 18.74 -6.65
C VAL A 2 -12.58 17.85 -6.75
N ALA A 3 -11.83 17.72 -5.66
CA ALA A 3 -10.66 16.85 -5.63
C ALA A 3 -11.11 15.38 -5.55
N VAL A 4 -10.53 14.51 -6.38
CA VAL A 4 -10.82 13.07 -6.33
C VAL A 4 -9.62 12.32 -5.76
N SER A 5 -9.87 11.36 -4.88
CA SER A 5 -8.86 10.39 -4.49
C SER A 5 -9.34 8.95 -4.52
N ILE A 6 -8.39 8.02 -4.59
CA ILE A 6 -8.64 6.58 -4.61
C ILE A 6 -7.87 5.94 -3.46
N SER A 7 -8.56 5.14 -2.65
CA SER A 7 -7.93 4.40 -1.57
C SER A 7 -7.20 3.14 -2.04
N LYS A 8 -6.21 2.69 -1.27
CA LYS A 8 -5.63 1.33 -1.39
C LYS A 8 -6.69 0.24 -1.29
N THR A 9 -7.73 0.44 -0.47
CA THR A 9 -8.80 -0.56 -0.29
C THR A 9 -9.64 -0.71 -1.56
N PHE A 10 -9.99 0.38 -2.23
CA PHE A 10 -10.67 0.37 -3.53
C PHE A 10 -9.86 -0.39 -4.59
N SER A 11 -8.56 -0.14 -4.58
CA SER A 11 -7.61 -0.80 -5.45
C SER A 11 -7.58 -2.32 -5.22
N ALA A 12 -7.56 -2.73 -3.96
CA ALA A 12 -7.53 -4.14 -3.58
C ALA A 12 -8.86 -4.86 -3.85
N SER A 13 -10.00 -4.20 -3.63
CA SER A 13 -11.32 -4.78 -3.89
C SER A 13 -11.55 -4.97 -5.39
N THR A 14 -11.19 -3.98 -6.21
CA THR A 14 -11.31 -4.07 -7.67
C THR A 14 -10.48 -5.23 -8.23
N LYS A 15 -9.30 -5.53 -7.67
CA LYS A 15 -8.48 -6.68 -8.08
C LYS A 15 -9.17 -8.04 -7.87
N LYS A 16 -10.07 -8.15 -6.88
CA LYS A 16 -10.81 -9.38 -6.59
C LYS A 16 -11.97 -9.62 -7.56
N LEU A 17 -12.38 -8.61 -8.33
CA LEU A 17 -13.46 -8.72 -9.30
C LEU A 17 -13.06 -9.49 -10.56
N SER A 18 -14.07 -10.01 -11.25
CA SER A 18 -13.92 -10.63 -12.57
C SER A 18 -13.38 -9.62 -13.60
N ALA A 19 -12.72 -10.09 -14.67
CA ALA A 19 -12.20 -9.19 -15.69
C ALA A 19 -13.28 -8.27 -16.31
N PRO A 20 -14.50 -8.77 -16.64
CA PRO A 20 -15.59 -7.91 -17.10
C PRO A 20 -16.02 -6.84 -16.08
N ASP A 21 -16.07 -7.19 -14.81
CA ASP A 21 -16.50 -6.27 -13.75
C ASP A 21 -15.44 -5.21 -13.46
N ARG A 22 -14.15 -5.57 -13.57
CA ARG A 22 -13.06 -4.59 -13.55
C ARG A 22 -13.19 -3.57 -14.70
N GLY A 23 -13.55 -4.02 -15.90
CA GLY A 23 -13.82 -3.13 -17.03
C GLY A 23 -14.95 -2.13 -16.74
N ARG A 24 -16.04 -2.60 -16.09
CA ARG A 24 -17.15 -1.72 -15.70
C ARG A 24 -16.77 -0.70 -14.62
N VAL A 25 -15.94 -1.11 -13.66
CA VAL A 25 -15.39 -0.19 -12.65
C VAL A 25 -14.54 0.88 -13.33
N LEU A 26 -13.71 0.50 -14.31
CA LEU A 26 -12.94 1.45 -15.11
C LEU A 26 -13.85 2.43 -15.87
N ASP A 27 -14.87 1.97 -16.58
CA ASP A 27 -15.81 2.86 -17.29
C ASP A 27 -16.49 3.86 -16.34
N PHE A 28 -16.83 3.43 -15.14
CA PHE A 28 -17.36 4.31 -14.09
C PHE A 28 -16.32 5.35 -13.67
N LEU A 29 -15.08 4.94 -13.40
CA LEU A 29 -13.99 5.82 -12.97
C LEU A 29 -13.72 6.92 -14.00
N THR A 30 -13.69 6.57 -15.29
CA THR A 30 -13.51 7.55 -16.37
C THR A 30 -14.59 8.62 -16.34
N LYS A 31 -15.86 8.22 -16.30
CA LYS A 31 -17.00 9.16 -16.21
C LYS A 31 -16.97 10.01 -14.94
N PHE A 32 -16.63 9.38 -13.83
CA PHE A 32 -16.53 10.02 -12.53
C PHE A 32 -15.46 11.11 -12.49
N MET A 33 -14.40 10.95 -13.29
CA MET A 33 -13.27 11.86 -13.31
C MET A 33 -13.42 12.97 -14.35
N GLU A 34 -14.17 12.70 -15.42
CA GLU A 34 -14.63 13.73 -16.35
C GLU A 34 -15.60 14.70 -15.66
N ASP A 35 -16.62 14.16 -14.98
CA ASP A 35 -17.59 14.95 -14.23
C ASP A 35 -18.21 14.13 -13.08
N PRO A 36 -17.72 14.34 -11.83
CA PRO A 36 -18.27 13.67 -10.65
C PRO A 36 -19.74 14.02 -10.37
N SER A 37 -20.26 15.11 -10.96
CA SER A 37 -21.64 15.55 -10.82
C SER A 37 -22.58 15.05 -11.92
N SER A 38 -22.09 14.18 -12.82
CA SER A 38 -22.90 13.74 -13.95
C SER A 38 -24.17 12.99 -13.48
N PRO A 39 -25.34 13.17 -14.14
CA PRO A 39 -26.62 12.62 -13.70
C PRO A 39 -26.67 11.09 -13.57
N GLY A 40 -25.70 10.37 -14.15
CA GLY A 40 -25.58 8.91 -14.09
C GLY A 40 -24.82 8.38 -12.88
N LEU A 41 -24.17 9.23 -12.08
CA LEU A 41 -23.27 8.83 -10.99
C LEU A 41 -23.87 9.01 -9.60
N ASN A 42 -25.19 9.24 -9.50
CA ASN A 42 -25.90 9.61 -8.27
C ASN A 42 -25.37 8.91 -7.02
N PHE A 43 -25.04 9.73 -6.01
CA PHE A 43 -24.55 9.27 -4.72
C PHE A 43 -25.73 9.08 -3.76
N GLU A 44 -25.95 7.84 -3.36
CA GLU A 44 -27.02 7.46 -2.45
C GLU A 44 -26.46 7.26 -1.05
N SER A 45 -27.21 7.70 -0.04
CA SER A 45 -26.91 7.34 1.35
C SER A 45 -27.17 5.85 1.57
N ILE A 46 -26.28 5.21 2.32
CA ILE A 46 -26.39 3.77 2.61
C ILE A 46 -27.22 3.58 3.86
N GLN A 47 -28.30 2.80 3.75
CA GLN A 47 -29.15 2.49 4.90
C GLN A 47 -28.39 1.61 5.90
N GLY A 48 -28.31 2.06 7.15
CA GLY A 48 -27.60 1.37 8.23
C GLY A 48 -26.12 1.72 8.36
N ALA A 49 -25.57 2.57 7.47
CA ALA A 49 -24.23 3.09 7.65
C ALA A 49 -24.18 4.01 8.87
N LYS A 50 -23.24 3.76 9.78
CA LYS A 50 -23.03 4.61 10.96
C LYS A 50 -22.49 6.00 10.60
N ASP A 51 -21.90 6.12 9.42
CA ASP A 51 -21.29 7.33 8.90
C ASP A 51 -22.02 7.86 7.66
N THR A 52 -22.64 9.03 7.79
CA THR A 52 -23.44 9.65 6.72
C THR A 52 -22.62 10.24 5.57
N SER A 53 -21.31 10.43 5.79
CA SER A 53 -20.36 10.92 4.78
C SER A 53 -19.99 9.82 3.77
N ILE A 54 -20.26 8.55 4.12
CA ILE A 54 -20.11 7.41 3.20
C ILE A 54 -21.36 7.33 2.31
N LYS A 55 -21.13 7.35 1.00
CA LYS A 55 -22.15 7.21 -0.04
C LYS A 55 -21.86 6.00 -0.93
N SER A 56 -22.90 5.46 -1.54
CA SER A 56 -22.78 4.47 -2.62
C SER A 56 -23.08 5.11 -3.96
N ALA A 57 -22.30 4.75 -4.98
CA ALA A 57 -22.64 5.04 -6.37
C ALA A 57 -22.84 3.74 -7.15
N ARG A 58 -23.82 3.75 -8.06
CA ARG A 58 -24.17 2.60 -8.89
C ARG A 58 -23.25 2.51 -10.10
N ILE A 59 -22.62 1.35 -10.29
CA ILE A 59 -21.84 1.04 -11.50
C ILE A 59 -22.71 0.26 -12.49
N THR A 60 -23.33 -0.83 -12.01
CA THR A 60 -24.32 -1.63 -12.77
C THR A 60 -25.49 -2.00 -11.87
N GLN A 61 -26.37 -2.93 -12.28
CA GLN A 61 -27.40 -3.44 -11.36
C GLN A 61 -26.79 -4.10 -10.12
N ASP A 62 -25.72 -4.87 -10.29
CA ASP A 62 -25.11 -5.67 -9.23
C ASP A 62 -23.78 -5.09 -8.70
N LEU A 63 -23.12 -4.17 -9.42
CA LEU A 63 -21.87 -3.55 -8.95
C LEU A 63 -22.11 -2.18 -8.31
N ARG A 64 -21.39 -1.91 -7.22
CA ARG A 64 -21.38 -0.64 -6.49
C ARG A 64 -19.95 -0.19 -6.21
N THR A 65 -19.77 1.12 -6.15
CA THR A 65 -18.63 1.72 -5.46
C THR A 65 -19.11 2.42 -4.20
N ILE A 66 -18.26 2.42 -3.18
CA ILE A 66 -18.42 3.17 -1.94
C ILE A 66 -17.44 4.34 -1.98
N LEU A 67 -17.92 5.53 -1.65
CA LEU A 67 -17.14 6.74 -1.61
C LEU A 67 -17.35 7.50 -0.29
N HIS A 68 -16.34 8.25 0.13
CA HIS A 68 -16.43 9.25 1.19
C HIS A 68 -16.53 10.63 0.56
N GLN A 69 -17.49 11.43 1.02
CA GLN A 69 -17.70 12.81 0.58
C GLN A 69 -17.50 13.77 1.76
N CYS A 70 -16.46 14.60 1.70
CA CYS A 70 -16.12 15.57 2.72
C CYS A 70 -15.46 16.81 2.09
N ASP A 71 -15.93 18.00 2.45
CA ASP A 71 -15.32 19.31 2.15
C ASP A 71 -14.75 19.49 0.73
N GLY A 72 -15.54 19.12 -0.29
CA GLY A 72 -15.15 19.30 -1.70
C GLY A 72 -14.17 18.25 -2.22
N MET A 73 -13.97 17.17 -1.47
CA MET A 73 -13.20 15.99 -1.86
C MET A 73 -14.08 14.74 -1.91
N LEU A 74 -13.93 13.97 -2.99
CA LEU A 74 -14.56 12.65 -3.15
C LEU A 74 -13.49 11.58 -3.13
N THR A 75 -13.64 10.60 -2.25
CA THR A 75 -12.65 9.54 -2.07
C THR A 75 -13.28 8.19 -2.32
N LEU A 76 -12.77 7.44 -3.31
CA LEU A 76 -13.24 6.10 -3.63
C LEU A 76 -12.63 5.08 -2.65
N LEU A 77 -13.50 4.38 -1.94
CA LEU A 77 -13.12 3.53 -0.80
C LEU A 77 -13.15 2.04 -1.12
N PHE A 78 -14.14 1.60 -1.89
CA PHE A 78 -14.36 0.18 -2.18
C PHE A 78 -15.18 0.00 -3.46
N ALA A 79 -14.92 -1.06 -4.22
CA ALA A 79 -15.76 -1.50 -5.34
C ALA A 79 -16.02 -3.00 -5.24
N GLY A 80 -17.28 -3.40 -5.40
CA GLY A 80 -17.71 -4.78 -5.25
C GLY A 80 -19.14 -5.04 -5.72
N HIS A 81 -19.58 -6.29 -5.58
CA HIS A 81 -20.99 -6.65 -5.70
C HIS A 81 -21.80 -5.94 -4.60
N HIS A 82 -23.08 -5.73 -4.87
CA HIS A 82 -23.95 -4.86 -4.08
C HIS A 82 -23.93 -5.19 -2.58
N GLU A 83 -24.13 -6.45 -2.23
CA GLU A 83 -24.15 -6.89 -0.83
C GLU A 83 -22.79 -6.71 -0.15
N ASP A 84 -21.70 -7.08 -0.83
CA ASP A 84 -20.34 -6.96 -0.30
C ASP A 84 -19.96 -5.50 -0.05
N ALA A 85 -20.32 -4.61 -0.98
CA ALA A 85 -20.06 -3.18 -0.87
C ALA A 85 -20.82 -2.56 0.32
N TYR A 86 -22.08 -2.95 0.52
CA TYR A 86 -22.90 -2.41 1.60
C TYR A 86 -22.48 -2.98 2.96
N ARG A 87 -22.15 -4.28 3.01
CA ARG A 87 -21.55 -4.89 4.21
C ARG A 87 -20.24 -4.21 4.59
N TRP A 88 -19.39 -3.91 3.60
CA TRP A 88 -18.14 -3.19 3.83
C TRP A 88 -18.38 -1.80 4.42
N ALA A 89 -19.35 -1.06 3.89
CA ALA A 89 -19.68 0.30 4.32
C ALA A 89 -20.32 0.35 5.71
N ASN A 90 -21.24 -0.56 6.02
CA ASN A 90 -21.98 -0.54 7.29
C ASN A 90 -21.11 -0.80 8.51
N HIS A 91 -19.96 -1.46 8.34
CA HIS A 91 -19.06 -1.82 9.44
C HIS A 91 -17.87 -0.85 9.56
N ARG A 92 -17.88 0.27 8.83
CA ARG A 92 -16.76 1.21 8.79
C ARG A 92 -17.22 2.65 8.92
N ARG A 93 -16.32 3.49 9.42
CA ARG A 93 -16.43 4.96 9.34
C ARG A 93 -15.15 5.55 8.76
N VAL A 94 -15.26 6.74 8.19
CA VAL A 94 -14.13 7.47 7.62
C VAL A 94 -14.05 8.82 8.31
N GLU A 95 -12.95 9.07 9.02
CA GLU A 95 -12.79 10.31 9.79
C GLU A 95 -11.34 10.77 9.81
N ASN A 96 -11.13 12.08 9.98
CA ASN A 96 -9.79 12.60 10.27
C ASN A 96 -9.48 12.38 11.75
N HIS A 97 -8.37 11.72 12.01
CA HIS A 97 -7.89 11.49 13.37
C HIS A 97 -7.61 12.84 14.06
N PRO A 98 -8.10 13.08 15.29
CA PRO A 98 -8.09 14.41 15.91
C PRO A 98 -6.68 14.94 16.21
N VAL A 99 -5.72 14.05 16.47
CA VAL A 99 -4.33 14.42 16.79
C VAL A 99 -3.43 14.47 15.55
N THR A 100 -3.37 13.38 14.78
CA THR A 100 -2.49 13.30 13.60
C THR A 100 -3.05 14.00 12.37
N GLY A 101 -4.36 14.25 12.30
CA GLY A 101 -5.05 14.77 11.12
C GLY A 101 -5.12 13.78 9.95
N THR A 102 -4.82 12.50 10.19
CA THR A 102 -4.83 11.46 9.15
C THR A 102 -6.26 11.02 8.90
N LEU A 103 -6.69 10.99 7.64
CA LEU A 103 -7.95 10.38 7.20
C LEU A 103 -7.85 8.87 7.40
N GLN A 104 -8.69 8.30 8.27
CA GLN A 104 -8.66 6.90 8.62
C GLN A 104 -9.97 6.22 8.21
N ILE A 105 -9.83 5.04 7.61
CA ILE A 105 -10.94 4.09 7.43
C ILE A 105 -10.82 3.10 8.58
N VAL A 106 -11.74 3.13 9.54
CA VAL A 106 -11.72 2.27 10.73
C VAL A 106 -12.93 1.36 10.76
N GLU A 107 -12.74 0.10 11.17
CA GLU A 107 -13.88 -0.79 11.47
C GLU A 107 -14.54 -0.38 12.79
N THR A 108 -15.84 -0.63 12.92
CA THR A 108 -16.55 -0.41 14.18
C THR A 108 -16.10 -1.41 15.24
N THR A 109 -15.83 -0.92 16.45
CA THR A 109 -15.21 -1.65 17.57
C THR A 109 -16.01 -2.84 18.11
N GLU A 110 -17.32 -2.90 17.85
CA GLU A 110 -18.25 -3.90 18.40
C GLU A 110 -17.86 -5.35 18.10
N SER A 111 -17.35 -5.65 16.89
CA SER A 111 -16.95 -7.02 16.53
C SER A 111 -15.64 -7.45 17.16
N VAL A 112 -14.70 -6.53 17.34
CA VAL A 112 -13.33 -6.85 17.80
C VAL A 112 -13.27 -7.05 19.31
N GLN A 113 -14.08 -6.31 20.06
CA GLN A 113 -14.12 -6.42 21.52
C GLN A 113 -14.56 -7.83 21.98
N GLN A 114 -15.43 -8.50 21.22
CA GLN A 114 -15.84 -9.88 21.50
C GLN A 114 -14.70 -10.89 21.26
N GLU A 115 -13.92 -10.73 20.18
CA GLU A 115 -12.79 -11.62 19.85
C GLU A 115 -11.65 -11.52 20.88
N ILE A 116 -11.35 -10.32 21.36
CA ILE A 116 -10.32 -10.11 22.39
C ILE A 116 -10.75 -10.72 23.72
N THR A 117 -12.02 -10.51 24.11
CA THR A 117 -12.55 -11.09 25.36
C THR A 117 -12.55 -12.62 25.31
N ALA A 118 -12.86 -13.23 24.16
CA ALA A 118 -12.88 -14.67 23.99
C ALA A 118 -11.49 -15.34 24.04
N THR A 119 -10.43 -14.59 23.74
CA THR A 119 -9.04 -15.08 23.71
C THR A 119 -8.22 -14.65 24.92
N ALA A 120 -8.88 -14.10 25.96
CA ALA A 120 -8.22 -13.67 27.17
C ALA A 120 -7.58 -14.88 27.90
N PRO A 121 -6.30 -14.79 28.29
CA PRO A 121 -5.66 -15.83 29.10
C PRO A 121 -6.42 -16.06 30.41
N THR A 122 -6.43 -17.31 30.89
CA THR A 122 -7.06 -17.71 32.16
C THR A 122 -6.30 -17.25 33.40
N TYR A 123 -5.22 -16.49 33.23
CA TYR A 123 -4.40 -15.90 34.28
C TYR A 123 -4.19 -14.41 33.99
N GLU A 124 -3.96 -13.60 35.03
CA GLU A 124 -3.65 -12.17 34.88
C GLU A 124 -2.27 -11.99 34.21
N ALA A 125 -2.27 -11.92 32.87
CA ALA A 125 -1.11 -11.51 32.11
C ALA A 125 -0.99 -9.97 32.10
N PRO A 126 0.23 -9.41 32.24
CA PRO A 126 0.44 -7.97 32.10
C PRO A 126 0.00 -7.51 30.70
N LYS A 127 -0.67 -6.36 30.65
CA LYS A 127 -1.15 -5.77 29.40
C LYS A 127 0.04 -5.23 28.62
N VAL A 128 0.09 -5.51 27.31
CA VAL A 128 1.21 -5.16 26.41
C VAL A 128 1.47 -3.66 26.40
N PHE A 129 0.42 -2.84 26.52
CA PHE A 129 0.51 -1.38 26.47
C PHE A 129 0.23 -0.71 27.82
N ALA A 130 0.49 -1.38 28.95
CA ALA A 130 0.26 -0.80 30.28
C ALA A 130 1.10 0.46 30.54
N ASP A 131 2.36 0.46 30.10
CA ASP A 131 3.35 1.48 30.43
C ASP A 131 3.31 2.73 29.54
N PHE A 132 2.39 2.78 28.57
CA PHE A 132 2.23 3.91 27.65
C PHE A 132 0.97 4.71 27.98
N ASP A 133 1.07 6.04 28.02
CA ASP A 133 -0.10 6.90 28.25
C ASP A 133 -1.03 6.95 27.03
N ASP A 134 -2.34 7.17 27.27
CA ASP A 134 -3.34 7.26 26.19
C ASP A 134 -3.03 8.41 25.22
N ASP A 135 -2.57 9.56 25.74
CA ASP A 135 -2.17 10.71 24.93
C ASP A 135 -1.03 10.35 23.97
N TYR A 136 -0.09 9.52 24.42
CA TYR A 136 0.99 9.05 23.55
C TYR A 136 0.44 8.11 22.46
N LEU A 137 -0.41 7.16 22.80
CA LEU A 137 -1.04 6.25 21.82
C LEU A 137 -1.88 7.02 20.79
N LEU A 138 -2.62 8.05 21.21
CA LEU A 138 -3.34 8.96 20.32
C LEU A 138 -2.39 9.70 19.37
N THR A 139 -1.22 10.13 19.83
CA THR A 139 -0.23 10.80 18.95
C THR A 139 0.34 9.85 17.90
N LEU A 140 0.28 8.54 18.11
CA LEU A 140 0.64 7.52 17.11
C LEU A 140 -0.51 7.21 16.14
N GLY A 141 -1.66 7.85 16.31
CA GLY A 141 -2.83 7.71 15.43
C GLY A 141 -3.82 6.62 15.84
N VAL A 142 -3.69 6.04 17.04
CA VAL A 142 -4.68 5.07 17.55
C VAL A 142 -6.04 5.78 17.69
N PRO A 143 -7.12 5.28 17.04
CA PRO A 143 -8.43 5.90 17.18
C PRO A 143 -8.92 5.88 18.64
N GLN A 144 -9.60 6.94 19.06
CA GLN A 144 -9.96 7.14 20.47
C GLN A 144 -10.84 6.00 21.04
N ASP A 145 -11.80 5.52 20.28
CA ASP A 145 -12.66 4.40 20.67
C ASP A 145 -11.95 3.04 20.66
N TRP A 146 -10.80 2.94 19.98
CA TRP A 146 -9.94 1.77 19.98
C TRP A 146 -8.97 1.73 21.15
N LEU A 147 -8.79 2.82 21.92
CA LEU A 147 -7.91 2.83 23.10
C LEU A 147 -8.32 1.75 24.11
N THR A 148 -9.62 1.60 24.39
CA THR A 148 -10.14 0.59 25.31
C THR A 148 -9.77 -0.84 24.87
N ILE A 149 -9.79 -1.08 23.55
CA ILE A 149 -9.41 -2.37 22.94
C ILE A 149 -7.90 -2.58 23.05
N VAL A 150 -7.10 -1.58 22.68
CA VAL A 150 -5.63 -1.64 22.75
C VAL A 150 -5.16 -1.89 24.18
N ARG A 151 -5.81 -1.28 25.18
CA ARG A 151 -5.55 -1.49 26.61
C ARG A 151 -5.87 -2.89 27.13
N GLN A 152 -6.60 -3.71 26.37
CA GLN A 152 -6.95 -5.09 26.75
C GLN A 152 -6.00 -6.12 26.15
N ILE A 153 -5.09 -5.72 25.27
CA ILE A 153 -4.16 -6.64 24.61
C ILE A 153 -3.18 -7.22 25.63
N GLN A 154 -3.13 -8.55 25.71
CA GLN A 154 -2.31 -9.33 26.64
C GLN A 154 -1.33 -10.27 25.95
N ASN A 155 -1.50 -10.53 24.65
CA ASN A 155 -0.63 -11.44 23.89
C ASN A 155 -0.53 -11.04 22.41
N ASP A 156 0.42 -11.68 21.71
CA ASP A 156 0.71 -11.43 20.29
C ASP A 156 -0.48 -11.74 19.37
N ASP A 157 -1.28 -12.76 19.67
CA ASP A 157 -2.43 -13.13 18.83
C ASP A 157 -3.53 -12.05 18.87
N GLN A 158 -3.81 -11.49 20.05
CA GLN A 158 -4.71 -10.36 20.21
C GLN A 158 -4.16 -9.11 19.53
N LEU A 159 -2.86 -8.85 19.67
CA LEU A 159 -2.19 -7.72 19.00
C LEU A 159 -2.33 -7.84 17.47
N LEU A 160 -2.01 -9.00 16.90
CA LEU A 160 -2.11 -9.24 15.47
C LEU A 160 -3.56 -9.10 14.96
N THR A 161 -4.53 -9.57 15.75
CA THR A 161 -5.95 -9.40 15.44
C THR A 161 -6.33 -7.93 15.35
N VAL A 162 -5.93 -7.12 16.34
CA VAL A 162 -6.18 -5.67 16.35
C VAL A 162 -5.47 -4.97 15.19
N CYS A 163 -4.20 -5.31 14.94
CA CYS A 163 -3.39 -4.74 13.86
C CYS A 163 -3.99 -4.99 12.46
N GLN A 164 -4.72 -6.10 12.25
CA GLN A 164 -5.40 -6.36 10.97
C GLN A 164 -6.59 -5.43 10.71
N LYS A 165 -7.14 -4.82 11.77
CA LYS A 165 -8.34 -3.98 11.71
C LYS A 165 -8.04 -2.50 11.80
N LEU A 166 -6.89 -2.16 12.38
CA LEU A 166 -6.39 -0.80 12.44
C LEU A 166 -5.71 -0.37 11.14
N PRO A 167 -5.58 0.93 10.93
CA PRO A 167 -4.73 1.48 9.90
C PRO A 167 -3.25 1.01 9.96
N GLU A 168 -2.61 0.82 8.79
CA GLU A 168 -1.29 0.17 8.63
C GLU A 168 -0.20 0.87 9.46
N GLU A 169 -0.16 2.19 9.41
CA GLU A 169 0.77 3.05 10.17
C GLU A 169 0.62 2.92 11.69
N VAL A 170 -0.62 2.73 12.18
CA VAL A 170 -0.90 2.53 13.59
C VAL A 170 -0.53 1.11 14.00
N ALA A 171 -0.84 0.12 13.16
CA ALA A 171 -0.46 -1.28 13.38
C ALA A 171 1.07 -1.44 13.46
N GLU A 172 1.82 -0.80 12.56
CA GLU A 172 3.29 -0.76 12.60
C GLU A 172 3.81 -0.14 13.91
N SER A 173 3.18 0.95 14.36
CA SER A 173 3.55 1.62 15.60
C SER A 173 3.29 0.75 16.83
N LEU A 174 2.12 0.10 16.90
CA LEU A 174 1.77 -0.82 17.99
C LEU A 174 2.67 -2.07 18.03
N LEU A 175 3.04 -2.62 16.87
CA LEU A 175 3.98 -3.74 16.76
C LEU A 175 5.41 -3.35 17.19
N THR A 176 5.80 -2.09 16.98
CA THR A 176 7.11 -1.60 17.44
C THR A 176 7.09 -1.34 18.95
N LEU A 177 6.00 -0.75 19.47
CA LEU A 177 5.83 -0.56 20.91
C LEU A 177 5.79 -1.88 21.68
N SER A 178 5.20 -2.93 21.11
CA SER A 178 5.12 -4.24 21.77
C SER A 178 6.48 -4.91 21.96
N THR A 179 7.52 -4.48 21.24
CA THR A 179 8.91 -4.95 21.47
C THR A 179 9.65 -4.11 22.52
N GLY A 180 9.01 -3.08 23.07
CA GLY A 180 9.60 -2.13 24.02
C GLY A 180 10.33 -0.95 23.36
N GLU A 181 10.29 -0.83 22.03
CA GLU A 181 10.90 0.28 21.31
C GLU A 181 9.93 1.48 21.19
N LEU A 182 10.36 2.65 21.65
CA LEU A 182 9.57 3.88 21.51
C LEU A 182 9.47 4.33 20.05
N VAL A 183 8.27 4.69 19.64
CA VAL A 183 7.98 5.25 18.32
C VAL A 183 7.93 6.76 18.41
N THR A 184 8.63 7.46 17.52
CA THR A 184 8.51 8.92 17.42
C THR A 184 7.18 9.26 16.75
N PRO A 185 6.27 10.02 17.40
CA PRO A 185 5.01 10.39 16.78
C PRO A 185 5.20 11.20 15.50
N PRO A 186 4.35 11.01 14.48
CA PRO A 186 4.35 11.86 13.30
C PRO A 186 4.07 13.31 13.69
N ALA A 187 4.57 14.26 12.90
CA ALA A 187 4.28 15.68 13.10
C ALA A 187 2.76 15.89 12.98
N PRO A 188 2.10 16.51 13.98
CA PRO A 188 0.66 16.74 13.94
C PRO A 188 0.29 17.61 12.74
N THR A 189 -0.72 17.17 12.00
CA THR A 189 -1.34 17.97 10.94
C THR A 189 -2.75 18.35 11.41
N ALA A 190 -3.20 19.57 11.10
CA ALA A 190 -4.55 19.98 11.47
C ALA A 190 -5.58 19.02 10.83
N PRO A 191 -6.62 18.55 11.56
CA PRO A 191 -7.63 17.64 11.01
C PRO A 191 -8.42 18.21 9.83
N SER A 192 -8.46 19.54 9.69
CA SER A 192 -9.07 20.24 8.56
C SER A 192 -8.12 20.47 7.38
N ALA A 193 -6.86 20.06 7.49
CA ALA A 193 -5.88 20.25 6.43
C ALA A 193 -6.26 19.40 5.19
N PRO A 194 -5.92 19.86 3.98
CA PRO A 194 -6.07 19.05 2.77
C PRO A 194 -5.41 17.69 2.91
N VAL A 195 -6.06 16.64 2.39
CA VAL A 195 -5.58 15.24 2.48
C VAL A 195 -4.15 15.09 1.95
N GLN A 196 -3.75 15.92 0.98
CA GLN A 196 -2.42 15.93 0.36
C GLN A 196 -1.30 16.41 1.29
N GLU A 197 -1.62 17.19 2.32
CA GLU A 197 -0.63 17.80 3.21
C GLU A 197 -0.16 16.85 4.31
N ASN A 198 -0.94 15.79 4.59
CA ASN A 198 -0.57 14.78 5.57
C ASN A 198 0.19 13.61 4.89
N PRO A 199 1.45 13.33 5.28
CA PRO A 199 2.23 12.24 4.70
C PRO A 199 1.59 10.85 4.84
N ASP A 200 0.85 10.60 5.93
CA ASP A 200 0.16 9.32 6.18
C ASP A 200 -1.09 9.16 5.30
N ASN A 201 -1.76 10.25 4.96
CA ASN A 201 -2.84 10.23 3.97
C ASN A 201 -2.34 9.83 2.58
N LEU A 202 -1.20 10.37 2.15
CA LEU A 202 -0.58 10.01 0.88
C LEU A 202 -0.11 8.54 0.83
N ARG A 203 -0.04 7.85 1.97
CA ARG A 203 0.19 6.40 2.02
C ARG A 203 -1.01 5.58 1.57
N ARG A 204 -2.23 6.11 1.74
CA ARG A 204 -3.48 5.34 1.66
C ARG A 204 -4.44 5.86 0.61
N PHE A 205 -4.37 7.15 0.31
CA PHE A 205 -5.19 7.84 -0.67
C PHE A 205 -4.28 8.40 -1.77
N TRP A 206 -4.62 8.05 -3.00
CA TRP A 206 -4.01 8.63 -4.18
C TRP A 206 -4.92 9.74 -4.71
N VAL A 207 -4.46 10.99 -4.68
CA VAL A 207 -5.19 12.12 -5.26
C VAL A 207 -4.92 12.17 -6.76
N VAL A 208 -5.99 12.10 -7.54
CA VAL A 208 -5.94 12.10 -9.01
C VAL A 208 -5.77 13.53 -9.49
N GLN A 209 -4.76 13.80 -10.33
CA GLN A 209 -4.52 15.16 -10.84
C GLN A 209 -5.28 15.44 -12.13
N ASP A 210 -5.43 14.44 -13.02
CA ASP A 210 -6.23 14.55 -14.23
C ASP A 210 -6.78 13.21 -14.75
N ALA A 211 -7.78 13.27 -15.63
CA ALA A 211 -8.43 12.10 -16.22
C ALA A 211 -7.52 11.33 -17.22
N ALA A 212 -6.50 11.96 -17.79
CA ALA A 212 -5.59 11.33 -18.75
C ALA A 212 -4.55 10.44 -18.04
N GLU A 213 -4.05 10.87 -16.88
CA GLU A 213 -3.23 10.09 -15.97
C GLU A 213 -3.99 8.82 -15.55
N LEU A 214 -5.25 8.98 -15.14
CA LEU A 214 -6.12 7.86 -14.75
C LEU A 214 -6.42 6.88 -15.89
N ALA A 215 -6.74 7.37 -17.10
CA ALA A 215 -6.97 6.52 -18.27
C ALA A 215 -5.71 5.72 -18.64
N THR A 216 -4.52 6.33 -18.52
CA THR A 216 -3.24 5.65 -18.76
C THR A 216 -2.91 4.61 -17.70
N VAL A 217 -3.39 4.81 -16.46
CA VAL A 217 -3.24 3.93 -15.30
C VAL A 217 -4.16 2.71 -15.39
N LEU A 218 -5.35 2.87 -15.98
CA LEU A 218 -6.39 1.85 -15.99
C LEU A 218 -6.51 1.08 -17.32
N ASP A 219 -6.05 1.62 -18.45
CA ASP A 219 -6.03 0.95 -19.76
C ASP A 219 -4.87 -0.06 -19.92
N ARG A 220 -4.07 -0.25 -18.85
CA ARG A 220 -2.93 -1.16 -18.85
C ARG A 220 -3.09 -2.25 -17.79
N PRO A 221 -2.62 -3.49 -18.06
CA PRO A 221 -2.78 -4.58 -17.14
C PRO A 221 -2.12 -4.26 -15.79
N ILE A 222 -2.68 -4.85 -14.72
CA ILE A 222 -2.40 -4.59 -13.30
C ILE A 222 -0.91 -4.69 -12.90
N GLU A 223 -0.03 -5.17 -13.79
CA GLU A 223 1.42 -5.13 -13.65
C GLU A 223 2.00 -3.70 -13.63
N ASP A 224 1.26 -2.72 -14.16
CA ASP A 224 1.68 -1.30 -14.14
C ASP A 224 1.59 -0.64 -12.77
N TRP A 225 1.04 -1.33 -11.77
CA TRP A 225 1.06 -0.88 -10.39
C TRP A 225 2.48 -0.79 -9.83
N VAL A 226 3.41 -1.49 -10.48
CA VAL A 226 4.84 -1.36 -10.21
C VAL A 226 5.33 0.05 -10.48
N ARG A 227 4.67 0.89 -11.30
CA ARG A 227 5.02 2.32 -11.47
C ARG A 227 4.74 3.18 -10.24
N PHE A 228 3.89 2.74 -9.32
CA PHE A 228 3.52 3.54 -8.17
C PHE A 228 4.48 3.28 -7.00
N LEU A 229 5.14 4.36 -6.58
CA LEU A 229 5.94 4.39 -5.36
C LEU A 229 5.14 5.12 -4.28
N HIS A 230 4.97 4.45 -3.16
CA HIS A 230 4.56 5.10 -1.91
C HIS A 230 5.49 6.28 -1.58
N PRO A 231 5.05 7.38 -0.93
CA PRO A 231 5.92 8.52 -0.63
C PRO A 231 7.20 8.16 0.14
N SER A 232 7.13 7.27 1.15
CA SER A 232 8.34 6.79 1.85
C SER A 232 9.28 6.00 0.93
N GLN A 233 8.73 5.23 -0.02
CA GLN A 233 9.50 4.55 -1.04
C GLN A 233 10.07 5.53 -2.06
N ARG A 234 9.32 6.59 -2.43
CA ARG A 234 9.76 7.65 -3.31
C ARG A 234 10.93 8.40 -2.71
N LEU A 235 10.90 8.71 -1.42
CA LEU A 235 12.05 9.27 -0.69
C LEU A 235 13.27 8.36 -0.80
N LEU A 236 13.11 7.04 -0.61
CA LEU A 236 14.21 6.07 -0.78
C LEU A 236 14.71 5.95 -2.23
N VAL A 237 13.83 6.16 -3.22
CA VAL A 237 14.17 6.15 -4.64
C VAL A 237 14.86 7.45 -5.07
N THR A 238 14.39 8.60 -4.59
CA THR A 238 14.85 9.92 -5.03
C THR A 238 16.02 10.47 -4.23
N LYS A 239 16.29 9.93 -3.03
CA LYS A 239 17.41 10.35 -2.21
C LYS A 239 18.75 9.96 -2.85
N ASP A 240 19.67 10.91 -2.91
CA ASP A 240 21.06 10.65 -3.23
C ASP A 240 21.79 10.14 -1.97
N PHE A 241 22.48 9.01 -2.10
CA PHE A 241 23.28 8.44 -1.01
C PHE A 241 24.76 8.57 -1.37
N ASN A 242 25.55 9.17 -0.47
CA ASN A 242 27.00 9.32 -0.64
C ASN A 242 27.78 8.05 -0.23
N GLY A 243 27.09 6.91 -0.07
CA GLY A 243 27.66 5.66 0.41
C GLY A 243 26.63 4.52 0.46
N PRO A 244 26.98 3.39 1.09
CA PRO A 244 26.09 2.24 1.24
C PRO A 244 24.79 2.59 1.96
N ALA A 245 23.67 2.08 1.47
CA ALA A 245 22.36 2.26 2.08
C ALA A 245 21.68 0.90 2.27
N LYS A 246 21.03 0.71 3.42
CA LYS A 246 20.22 -0.48 3.73
C LYS A 246 18.76 -0.09 3.81
N VAL A 247 17.91 -0.84 3.12
CA VAL A 247 16.45 -0.72 3.22
C VAL A 247 15.91 -2.03 3.80
N SER A 248 15.25 -1.94 4.96
CA SER A 248 14.60 -3.04 5.65
C SER A 248 13.08 -2.85 5.68
N GLY A 249 12.35 -3.95 5.84
CA GLY A 249 10.89 -3.95 5.97
C GLY A 249 10.34 -5.37 5.88
N ALA A 250 9.14 -5.58 6.42
CA ALA A 250 8.43 -6.86 6.41
C ALA A 250 8.21 -7.43 5.00
N ALA A 251 7.87 -8.71 4.88
CA ALA A 251 7.51 -9.30 3.58
C ALA A 251 6.36 -8.51 2.93
N GLY A 252 6.40 -8.34 1.61
CA GLY A 252 5.33 -7.63 0.88
C GLY A 252 5.39 -6.09 0.88
N THR A 253 6.27 -5.43 1.65
CA THR A 253 6.35 -3.96 1.76
C THR A 253 6.96 -3.22 0.56
N GLY A 254 7.05 -3.87 -0.60
CA GLY A 254 7.49 -3.23 -1.85
C GLY A 254 9.01 -2.97 -1.98
N LYS A 255 9.87 -3.60 -1.17
CA LYS A 255 11.34 -3.47 -1.27
C LYS A 255 11.88 -3.68 -2.69
N THR A 256 11.39 -4.71 -3.37
CA THR A 256 11.76 -5.00 -4.76
C THR A 256 11.33 -3.88 -5.72
N VAL A 257 10.15 -3.28 -5.48
CA VAL A 257 9.64 -2.15 -6.26
C VAL A 257 10.53 -0.93 -6.09
N VAL A 258 10.95 -0.61 -4.86
CA VAL A 258 11.94 0.45 -4.56
C VAL A 258 13.24 0.22 -5.33
N GLY A 259 13.76 -1.02 -5.32
CA GLY A 259 14.98 -1.38 -6.04
C GLY A 259 14.89 -1.15 -7.55
N MET A 260 13.78 -1.56 -8.17
CA MET A 260 13.55 -1.37 -9.61
C MET A 260 13.43 0.10 -10.00
N HIS A 261 12.68 0.89 -9.23
CA HIS A 261 12.54 2.32 -9.48
C HIS A 261 13.84 3.09 -9.28
N ARG A 262 14.60 2.75 -8.23
CA ARG A 262 15.90 3.36 -7.99
C ARG A 262 16.87 3.02 -9.12
N ALA A 263 16.87 1.78 -9.61
CA ALA A 263 17.66 1.38 -10.75
C ALA A 263 17.29 2.19 -12.00
N ARG A 264 16.00 2.35 -12.28
CA ARG A 264 15.51 3.21 -13.38
C ARG A 264 15.96 4.66 -13.23
N ARG A 265 15.77 5.27 -12.06
CA ARG A 265 16.20 6.67 -11.80
C ARG A 265 17.69 6.83 -12.09
N LEU A 266 18.53 6.00 -11.48
CA LEU A 266 19.99 6.07 -11.65
C LEU A 266 20.40 5.85 -13.11
N ALA A 267 19.73 4.95 -13.82
CA ALA A 267 19.97 4.71 -15.23
C ALA A 267 19.55 5.87 -16.14
N SER A 268 18.46 6.57 -15.80
CA SER A 268 18.02 7.79 -16.49
C SER A 268 18.98 8.97 -16.28
N GLU A 269 19.71 8.98 -15.17
CA GLU A 269 20.85 9.90 -14.92
C GLU A 269 22.14 9.46 -15.64
N GLY A 270 22.08 8.43 -16.48
CA GLY A 270 23.21 7.93 -17.27
C GLY A 270 24.11 6.93 -16.55
N LYS A 271 23.79 6.51 -15.32
CA LYS A 271 24.60 5.54 -14.55
C LYS A 271 24.35 4.11 -15.03
N ARG A 272 25.36 3.25 -14.98
CA ARG A 272 25.20 1.79 -15.20
C ARG A 272 24.84 1.12 -13.88
N VAL A 273 23.73 0.39 -13.87
CA VAL A 273 23.16 -0.20 -12.65
C VAL A 273 23.16 -1.72 -12.75
N LEU A 274 23.71 -2.39 -11.75
CA LEU A 274 23.56 -3.84 -11.56
C LEU A 274 22.55 -4.08 -10.43
N LEU A 275 21.42 -4.71 -10.76
CA LEU A 275 20.43 -5.13 -9.79
C LEU A 275 20.50 -6.65 -9.64
N THR A 276 20.76 -7.13 -8.42
CA THR A 276 20.89 -8.57 -8.18
C THR A 276 19.81 -9.13 -7.27
N SER A 277 19.47 -10.40 -7.50
CA SER A 277 18.58 -11.17 -6.63
C SER A 277 19.06 -12.62 -6.55
N PHE A 278 18.54 -13.39 -5.61
CA PHE A 278 19.00 -14.77 -5.37
C PHE A 278 18.48 -15.75 -6.42
N VAL A 279 17.22 -15.61 -6.84
CA VAL A 279 16.52 -16.58 -7.69
C VAL A 279 16.37 -16.05 -9.12
N THR A 280 16.59 -16.93 -10.11
CA THR A 280 16.49 -16.61 -11.54
C THR A 280 15.09 -16.19 -11.98
N THR A 281 14.05 -16.81 -11.41
CA THR A 281 12.64 -16.46 -11.69
C THR A 281 12.32 -15.04 -11.24
N LEU A 282 12.81 -14.63 -10.07
CA LEU A 282 12.66 -13.26 -9.57
C LEU A 282 13.44 -12.26 -10.43
N CYS A 283 14.65 -12.60 -10.88
CA CYS A 283 15.40 -11.77 -11.83
C CYS A 283 14.60 -11.54 -13.12
N ARG A 284 14.02 -12.58 -13.71
CA ARG A 284 13.19 -12.47 -14.92
C ARG A 284 11.94 -11.61 -14.70
N ASN A 285 11.32 -11.72 -13.53
CA ASN A 285 10.19 -10.88 -13.16
C ASN A 285 10.61 -9.40 -13.02
N ILE A 286 11.75 -9.15 -12.37
CA ILE A 286 12.35 -7.81 -12.26
C ILE A 286 12.66 -7.22 -13.64
N GLU A 287 13.25 -8.00 -14.57
CA GLU A 287 13.51 -7.56 -15.94
C GLU A 287 12.24 -7.13 -16.67
N ARG A 288 11.19 -7.95 -16.63
CA ARG A 288 9.89 -7.60 -17.21
C ARG A 288 9.32 -6.31 -16.63
N ASN A 289 9.38 -6.16 -15.30
CA ASN A 289 8.88 -4.96 -14.65
C ASN A 289 9.72 -3.73 -14.99
N ILE A 290 11.05 -3.85 -15.09
CA ILE A 290 11.91 -2.73 -15.54
C ILE A 290 11.58 -2.32 -16.96
N HIS A 291 11.37 -3.28 -17.87
CA HIS A 291 10.94 -3.00 -19.23
C HIS A 291 9.64 -2.18 -19.24
N ILE A 292 8.66 -2.63 -18.45
CA ILE A 292 7.38 -1.93 -18.25
C ILE A 292 7.57 -0.52 -17.66
N LEU A 293 8.47 -0.36 -16.67
CA LEU A 293 8.78 0.94 -16.05
C LEU A 293 9.43 1.91 -17.06
N CYS A 294 10.30 1.41 -17.95
CA CYS A 294 11.04 2.20 -18.94
C CYS A 294 10.22 2.56 -20.18
N ALA A 295 9.29 1.70 -20.62
CA ALA A 295 8.47 1.92 -21.81
C ALA A 295 7.40 3.03 -21.66
N GLY A 296 7.14 3.51 -20.44
CA GLY A 296 5.99 4.36 -20.10
C GLY A 296 6.17 5.89 -20.16
N THR A 297 7.33 6.44 -20.53
CA THR A 297 7.53 7.89 -20.59
C THR A 297 7.15 8.46 -21.96
N GLN A 298 6.12 9.32 -22.00
CA GLN A 298 5.63 10.06 -23.19
C GLN A 298 6.62 11.11 -23.76
N SER A 299 7.91 11.00 -23.47
CA SER A 299 8.95 11.71 -24.20
C SER A 299 10.01 10.69 -24.58
N ALA A 300 9.87 10.17 -25.81
CA ALA A 300 10.71 9.14 -26.42
C ALA A 300 10.81 7.82 -25.64
N PHE A 301 10.65 6.70 -26.35
CA PHE A 301 11.13 5.41 -25.85
C PHE A 301 12.65 5.52 -25.64
N ASP A 302 13.09 5.79 -24.42
CA ASP A 302 14.51 5.89 -24.10
C ASP A 302 15.09 4.49 -23.87
N GLY A 303 15.28 3.75 -24.96
CA GLY A 303 16.01 2.47 -24.95
C GLY A 303 17.42 2.58 -24.36
N THR A 304 17.94 3.79 -24.16
CA THR A 304 19.21 4.02 -23.48
C THR A 304 19.12 3.84 -21.96
N THR A 305 17.96 4.08 -21.33
CA THR A 305 17.79 3.87 -19.89
C THR A 305 17.73 2.39 -19.53
N GLU A 306 16.92 1.60 -20.26
CA GLU A 306 16.81 0.15 -19.99
C GLU A 306 18.14 -0.57 -20.21
N SER A 307 18.87 -0.25 -21.28
CA SER A 307 20.17 -0.88 -21.60
C SER A 307 21.28 -0.60 -20.57
N ARG A 308 21.11 0.41 -19.70
CA ARG A 308 22.03 0.69 -18.59
C ARG A 308 21.76 -0.15 -17.35
N ILE A 309 20.66 -0.88 -17.29
CA ILE A 309 20.28 -1.71 -16.14
C ILE A 309 20.54 -3.18 -16.48
N THR A 310 21.38 -3.84 -15.69
CA THR A 310 21.62 -5.28 -15.77
C THR A 310 20.98 -5.96 -14.57
N VAL A 311 20.10 -6.93 -14.82
CA VAL A 311 19.51 -7.76 -13.77
C VAL A 311 20.19 -9.14 -13.80
N SER A 312 20.55 -9.67 -12.63
CA SER A 312 21.25 -10.96 -12.59
C SER A 312 21.22 -11.63 -11.23
N THR A 313 21.52 -12.92 -11.19
CA THR A 313 21.87 -13.55 -9.92
C THR A 313 23.33 -13.29 -9.57
N VAL A 314 23.62 -13.25 -8.26
CA VAL A 314 25.00 -13.12 -7.77
C VAL A 314 25.88 -14.26 -8.32
N HIS A 315 25.35 -15.48 -8.32
CA HIS A 315 26.01 -16.67 -8.86
C HIS A 315 26.37 -16.53 -10.35
N LYS A 316 25.46 -15.97 -11.17
CA LYS A 316 25.72 -15.77 -12.60
C LYS A 316 26.84 -14.76 -12.83
N GLN A 317 26.89 -13.68 -12.05
CA GLN A 317 27.95 -12.68 -12.14
C GLN A 317 29.29 -13.22 -11.63
N ALA A 318 29.28 -13.94 -10.51
CA ALA A 318 30.47 -14.59 -9.96
C ALA A 318 31.08 -15.59 -10.95
N LEU A 319 30.25 -16.43 -11.58
CA LEU A 319 30.71 -17.39 -12.59
C LEU A 319 31.25 -16.68 -13.84
N ALA A 320 30.59 -15.60 -14.30
CA ALA A 320 31.06 -14.83 -15.43
C ALA A 320 32.44 -14.18 -15.16
N LEU A 321 32.65 -13.66 -13.95
CA LEU A 321 33.94 -13.14 -13.51
C LEU A 321 35.00 -14.25 -13.43
N ALA A 322 34.67 -15.37 -12.79
CA ALA A 322 35.59 -16.49 -12.66
C ALA A 322 36.01 -17.06 -14.03
N LYS A 323 35.08 -17.14 -14.99
CA LYS A 323 35.37 -17.58 -16.36
C LYS A 323 36.29 -16.65 -17.13
N LYS A 324 36.32 -15.34 -16.83
CA LYS A 324 37.28 -14.41 -17.45
C LYS A 324 38.72 -14.75 -17.08
N THR A 325 38.95 -15.17 -15.85
CA THR A 325 40.29 -15.55 -15.36
C THR A 325 40.59 -17.04 -15.62
N HIS A 326 39.57 -17.90 -15.54
CA HIS A 326 39.68 -19.35 -15.70
C HIS A 326 38.57 -19.88 -16.61
N PRO A 327 38.77 -19.91 -17.94
CA PRO A 327 37.71 -20.25 -18.92
C PRO A 327 37.08 -21.63 -18.74
N LYS A 328 37.80 -22.57 -18.11
CA LYS A 328 37.36 -23.95 -17.87
C LYS A 328 36.64 -24.14 -16.53
N ILE A 329 36.34 -23.07 -15.79
CA ILE A 329 35.62 -23.20 -14.52
C ILE A 329 34.13 -23.49 -14.78
N HIS A 330 33.65 -24.56 -14.16
CA HIS A 330 32.25 -24.97 -14.22
C HIS A 330 31.76 -25.26 -12.80
N PRO A 331 30.51 -24.87 -12.46
CA PRO A 331 29.89 -25.32 -11.22
C PRO A 331 29.90 -26.85 -11.14
N VAL A 332 30.14 -27.37 -9.94
CA VAL A 332 30.10 -28.81 -9.69
C VAL A 332 28.64 -29.29 -9.76
N ASP A 333 28.41 -30.44 -10.38
CA ASP A 333 27.08 -31.05 -10.50
C ASP A 333 26.53 -31.46 -9.12
N SER A 334 25.20 -31.41 -8.95
CA SER A 334 24.55 -31.76 -7.67
C SER A 334 24.97 -33.15 -7.16
N ASP A 335 25.02 -34.15 -8.05
CA ASP A 335 25.41 -35.52 -7.71
C ASP A 335 26.82 -35.62 -7.12
N LYS A 336 27.74 -34.76 -7.58
CA LYS A 336 29.12 -34.69 -7.08
C LYS A 336 29.21 -33.93 -5.76
N ILE A 337 28.31 -32.97 -5.52
CA ILE A 337 28.22 -32.27 -4.24
C ILE A 337 27.64 -33.22 -3.19
N GLU A 338 26.59 -33.97 -3.52
CA GLU A 338 25.99 -34.97 -2.62
C GLU A 338 26.99 -36.07 -2.26
N ALA A 339 27.89 -36.45 -3.17
CA ALA A 339 28.96 -37.41 -2.87
C ALA A 339 30.05 -36.88 -1.91
N LEU A 340 30.05 -35.56 -1.60
CA LEU A 340 31.02 -34.91 -0.70
C LEU A 340 30.44 -34.57 0.69
N ILE A 341 29.13 -34.73 0.87
CA ILE A 341 28.39 -34.42 2.11
C ILE A 341 28.09 -35.74 2.85
#